data_AF-A0A4Z0H7R3-F1
#
_entry.id   AF-A0A4Z0H7R3-F1
#
_cell.length_a   1.000
_cell.length_b   1.000
_cell.length_c   1.000
_cell.angle_alpha   90.00
_cell.angle_beta   90.00
_cell.angle_gamma   90.00
#
_symmetry.space_group_name_H-M   'P 1'
#
loop_
_entity.id
_entity.type
_entity.pdbx_description
1 polymer ?
#
loop_
_entity_poly.entity_id
_entity_poly.type
_entity_poly.pdbx_seq_one_letter_code
_entity_poly.pdbx_strand_id
1 'polypeptide(L)'
;MSGHGSDEVSGVAGAEVVTLEPVVTAVVRGVVPVAGLRDFFDASFGALARVIEAQRLTVLGPAFALYHGAPGESVDLEVGFATDSVVRPEDGVVAGSLPGGRVARLTHRGGFDGLGSSWERLHSWVRERGLSAGADRWEVYVTRPAPDMDPSELRTELNWPLVG
;
A
#
# COMPACT_ATOMS: atom_id res chain seq x y z
N MET A 1 28.29 -41.15 0.66
CA MET A 1 29.27 -40.19 1.22
C MET A 1 29.59 -39.23 0.08
N SER A 2 29.17 -37.99 -0.04
CA SER A 2 28.42 -36.99 0.74
C SER A 2 27.93 -35.99 -0.35
N GLY A 3 26.72 -35.42 -0.39
CA GLY A 3 26.01 -34.65 0.62
C GLY A 3 26.31 -33.14 0.47
N HIS A 4 25.28 -32.34 0.14
CA HIS A 4 25.08 -30.86 0.27
C HIS A 4 25.40 -29.98 -0.95
N GLY A 5 24.52 -29.08 -1.43
CA GLY A 5 23.18 -28.64 -0.98
C GLY A 5 22.33 -28.24 -2.20
N SER A 6 21.03 -28.56 -2.24
CA SER A 6 19.91 -28.01 -1.45
C SER A 6 19.48 -26.62 -1.94
N ASP A 7 18.46 -26.67 -2.80
CA ASP A 7 17.33 -25.76 -2.95
C ASP A 7 17.62 -24.29 -3.29
N GLU A 8 17.65 -24.01 -4.60
CA GLU A 8 17.05 -22.79 -5.13
C GLU A 8 15.57 -22.78 -4.71
N VAL A 9 15.29 -22.17 -3.56
CA VAL A 9 13.92 -21.77 -3.22
C VAL A 9 13.50 -20.79 -4.32
N SER A 10 12.65 -21.27 -5.23
CA SER A 10 12.08 -20.51 -6.34
C SER A 10 11.45 -19.22 -5.81
N GLY A 11 12.25 -18.16 -5.75
CA GLY A 11 11.80 -16.86 -5.30
C GLY A 11 10.73 -16.35 -6.24
N VAL A 12 9.64 -15.82 -5.69
CA VAL A 12 8.76 -14.93 -6.45
C VAL A 12 9.63 -13.79 -6.97
N ALA A 13 9.87 -13.76 -8.29
CA ALA A 13 10.67 -12.72 -8.92
C ALA A 13 10.13 -11.33 -8.53
N GLY A 14 10.96 -10.51 -7.90
CA GLY A 14 10.65 -9.13 -7.53
C GLY A 14 10.07 -8.91 -6.12
N ALA A 15 9.95 -9.95 -5.27
CA ALA A 15 9.65 -9.76 -3.85
C ALA A 15 10.93 -9.58 -3.02
N GLU A 16 10.93 -8.61 -2.10
CA GLU A 16 12.08 -8.25 -1.26
C GLU A 16 11.67 -7.83 0.16
N VAL A 17 12.64 -7.79 1.09
CA VAL A 17 12.46 -7.11 2.38
C VAL A 17 13.16 -5.76 2.33
N VAL A 18 12.42 -4.68 2.59
CA VAL A 18 12.96 -3.33 2.76
C VAL A 18 12.84 -2.88 4.20
N THR A 19 13.64 -1.87 4.58
CA THR A 19 13.49 -1.16 5.85
C THR A 19 13.01 0.25 5.55
N LEU A 20 11.89 0.65 6.15
CA LEU A 20 11.30 1.97 5.97
C LEU A 20 11.34 2.76 7.27
N GLU A 21 11.46 4.07 7.15
CA GLU A 21 11.21 4.98 8.26
C GLU A 21 9.70 5.22 8.41
N PRO A 22 9.18 5.38 9.63
CA PRO A 22 7.80 5.80 9.82
C PRO A 22 7.61 7.21 9.24
N VAL A 23 6.45 7.44 8.62
CA VAL A 23 6.15 8.73 7.99
C VAL A 23 4.73 9.17 8.34
N VAL A 24 4.58 10.46 8.62
CA VAL A 24 3.28 11.08 8.83
C VAL A 24 2.52 11.20 7.51
N THR A 25 1.20 11.03 7.58
CA THR A 25 0.35 11.08 6.41
C THR A 25 -0.84 12.03 6.63
N ALA A 26 -1.33 12.58 5.53
CA ALA A 26 -2.66 13.17 5.45
C ALA A 26 -3.58 12.16 4.77
N VAL A 27 -4.67 11.77 5.43
CA VAL A 27 -5.53 10.68 4.99
C VAL A 27 -7.01 10.99 5.14
N VAL A 28 -7.83 10.33 4.34
CA VAL A 28 -9.25 10.11 4.62
C VAL A 28 -9.42 8.65 5.00
N ARG A 29 -10.05 8.38 6.16
CA ARG A 29 -10.31 7.03 6.67
C ARG A 29 -11.77 6.65 6.48
N GLY A 30 -12.05 5.39 6.11
CA GLY A 30 -13.40 4.88 5.99
C GLY A 30 -13.48 3.36 6.13
N VAL A 31 -14.69 2.87 6.41
CA VAL A 31 -15.06 1.46 6.23
C VAL A 31 -16.02 1.40 5.06
N VAL A 32 -15.56 0.84 3.94
CA VAL A 32 -16.20 1.02 2.63
C VAL A 32 -16.54 -0.34 2.02
N PRO A 33 -17.77 -0.57 1.54
CA PRO A 33 -18.08 -1.74 0.73
C PRO A 33 -17.21 -1.79 -0.52
N VAL A 34 -16.79 -2.98 -0.95
CA VAL A 34 -15.90 -3.11 -2.14
C VAL A 34 -16.47 -2.40 -3.37
N ALA A 35 -17.79 -2.45 -3.57
CA ALA A 35 -18.47 -1.78 -4.68
C ALA A 35 -18.39 -0.24 -4.64
N GLY A 36 -18.15 0.36 -3.46
CA GLY A 36 -18.04 1.81 -3.26
C GLY A 36 -16.61 2.34 -3.22
N LEU A 37 -15.59 1.48 -3.38
CA LEU A 37 -14.20 1.89 -3.24
C LEU A 37 -13.80 2.97 -4.26
N ARG A 38 -14.26 2.86 -5.50
CA ARG A 38 -13.93 3.85 -6.55
C ARG A 38 -14.39 5.26 -6.17
N ASP A 39 -15.67 5.39 -5.82
CA ASP A 39 -16.25 6.67 -5.45
C ASP A 39 -15.60 7.24 -4.17
N PHE A 40 -15.26 6.37 -3.22
CA PHE A 40 -14.52 6.76 -2.02
C PHE A 40 -13.13 7.30 -2.34
N PHE A 41 -12.37 6.66 -3.24
CA PHE A 41 -11.06 7.15 -3.68
C PHE A 41 -11.16 8.50 -4.38
N ASP A 42 -12.10 8.65 -5.32
CA ASP A 42 -12.29 9.89 -6.07
C ASP A 42 -12.65 11.06 -5.14
N ALA A 43 -13.58 10.84 -4.20
CA ALA A 43 -13.94 11.85 -3.19
C ALA A 43 -12.77 12.17 -2.24
N SER A 44 -12.04 11.15 -1.79
CA SER A 44 -10.91 11.31 -0.87
C SER A 44 -9.79 12.14 -1.48
N PHE A 45 -9.39 11.87 -2.72
CA PHE A 45 -8.34 12.65 -3.38
C PHE A 45 -8.75 14.10 -3.66
N GLY A 46 -10.04 14.34 -3.93
CA GLY A 46 -10.57 15.70 -4.03
C GLY A 46 -10.47 16.48 -2.71
N ALA A 47 -10.80 15.86 -1.58
CA ALA A 47 -10.65 16.48 -0.26
C ALA A 47 -9.18 16.70 0.12
N LEU A 48 -8.34 15.67 -0.07
CA LEU A 48 -6.90 15.71 0.21
C LEU A 48 -6.20 16.85 -0.56
N ALA A 49 -6.47 16.99 -1.86
CA ALA A 49 -5.87 18.03 -2.68
C ALA A 49 -6.16 19.43 -2.12
N ARG A 50 -7.43 19.70 -1.75
CA ARG A 50 -7.84 20.99 -1.17
C ARG A 50 -7.16 21.26 0.17
N VAL A 51 -7.17 20.29 1.09
CA VAL A 51 -6.63 20.46 2.44
C VAL A 51 -5.10 20.60 2.44
N ILE A 52 -4.41 19.77 1.66
CA ILE A 52 -2.94 19.82 1.51
C ILE A 52 -2.52 21.19 0.95
N GLU A 53 -3.22 21.69 -0.08
CA GLU A 53 -2.96 23.01 -0.65
C GLU A 53 -3.23 24.14 0.35
N ALA A 54 -4.38 24.13 1.02
CA ALA A 54 -4.77 25.16 1.99
C ALA A 54 -3.80 25.25 3.17
N GLN A 55 -3.30 24.11 3.65
CA GLN A 55 -2.36 24.03 4.76
C GLN A 55 -0.89 24.10 4.32
N ARG A 56 -0.62 24.19 3.01
CA ARG A 56 0.73 24.30 2.42
C ARG A 56 1.66 23.15 2.81
N LEU A 57 1.12 21.94 2.85
CA LEU A 57 1.89 20.73 3.15
C LEU A 57 2.64 20.24 1.90
N THR A 58 3.83 19.70 2.09
CA THR A 58 4.58 19.07 0.98
C THR A 58 4.23 17.59 0.90
N VAL A 59 3.76 17.13 -0.26
CA VAL A 59 3.59 15.69 -0.55
C VAL A 59 4.95 15.06 -0.82
N LEU A 60 5.30 14.03 -0.06
CA LEU A 60 6.62 13.39 -0.09
C LEU A 60 6.72 12.20 -1.04
N GLY A 61 5.61 11.76 -1.63
CA GLY A 61 5.60 10.58 -2.50
C GLY A 61 4.25 10.33 -3.16
N PRO A 62 4.10 9.18 -3.85
CA PRO A 62 2.86 8.80 -4.49
C PRO A 62 1.71 8.62 -3.48
N ALA A 63 0.48 8.62 -4.01
CA ALA A 63 -0.69 8.26 -3.23
C ALA A 63 -0.59 6.82 -2.72
N PHE A 64 -1.20 6.55 -1.57
CA PHE A 64 -1.29 5.22 -1.00
C PHE A 64 -2.70 4.89 -0.53
N ALA A 65 -2.96 3.59 -0.37
CA ALA A 65 -4.08 3.07 0.40
C ALA A 65 -3.57 2.09 1.46
N LEU A 66 -3.83 2.37 2.74
CA LEU A 66 -3.51 1.51 3.88
C LEU A 66 -4.77 0.75 4.28
N TYR A 67 -4.70 -0.58 4.27
CA TYR A 67 -5.80 -1.46 4.60
C TYR A 67 -5.58 -2.05 5.99
N HIS A 68 -6.61 -2.00 6.82
CA HIS A 68 -6.60 -2.56 8.17
C HIS A 68 -7.28 -3.93 8.20
N GLY A 69 -6.55 -4.92 8.71
CA GLY A 69 -7.06 -6.27 8.87
C GLY A 69 -7.32 -7.04 7.57
N ALA A 70 -8.07 -8.14 7.69
CA ALA A 70 -8.41 -9.00 6.57
C ALA A 70 -9.56 -8.41 5.75
N PRO A 71 -9.50 -8.48 4.40
CA PRO A 71 -10.57 -7.98 3.56
C PRO A 71 -11.84 -8.85 3.72
N GLY A 72 -13.01 -8.20 3.76
CA GLY A 72 -14.32 -8.85 3.80
C GLY A 72 -15.29 -8.21 2.80
N GLU A 73 -16.58 -8.18 3.12
CA GLU A 73 -17.59 -7.46 2.30
C GLU A 73 -17.33 -5.93 2.27
N SER A 74 -16.76 -5.42 3.36
CA SER A 74 -16.25 -4.06 3.47
C SER A 74 -14.77 -4.08 3.83
N VAL A 75 -14.11 -2.96 3.57
CA VAL A 75 -12.69 -2.75 3.78
C VAL A 75 -12.52 -1.52 4.68
N ASP A 76 -11.82 -1.66 5.80
CA ASP A 76 -11.35 -0.54 6.62
C ASP A 76 -10.03 -0.04 6.03
N LEU A 77 -10.00 1.19 5.56
CA LEU A 77 -8.85 1.75 4.86
C LEU A 77 -8.66 3.25 5.08
N GLU A 78 -7.42 3.66 4.89
CA GLU A 78 -6.99 5.04 4.77
C GLU A 78 -6.47 5.28 3.36
N VAL A 79 -6.90 6.36 2.70
CA VAL A 79 -6.37 6.81 1.42
C VAL A 79 -5.71 8.16 1.63
N GLY A 80 -4.49 8.34 1.11
CA GLY A 80 -3.75 9.55 1.43
C GLY A 80 -2.40 9.71 0.75
N PHE A 81 -1.65 10.66 1.31
CA PHE A 81 -0.27 10.99 0.92
C PHE A 81 0.61 11.08 2.15
N ALA A 82 1.88 10.68 2.00
CA ALA A 82 2.92 11.05 2.94
C ALA A 82 3.18 12.55 2.86
N THR A 83 3.31 13.22 4.01
CA THR A 83 3.50 14.67 4.11
C THR A 83 4.73 15.03 4.95
N ASP A 84 5.28 16.23 4.73
CA ASP A 84 6.42 16.76 5.50
C ASP A 84 6.07 17.12 6.95
N SER A 85 4.79 17.26 7.26
CA SER A 85 4.29 17.64 8.58
C SER A 85 2.87 17.12 8.81
N VAL A 86 2.44 17.18 10.07
CA VAL A 86 1.12 16.71 10.52
C VAL A 86 0.03 17.64 9.98
N VAL A 87 -0.92 17.07 9.24
CA VAL A 87 -2.12 17.80 8.79
C VAL A 87 -3.03 18.12 9.97
N ARG A 88 -3.63 19.31 9.95
CA ARG A 88 -4.71 19.66 10.89
C ARG A 88 -6.03 19.11 10.35
N PRO A 89 -6.85 18.43 11.18
CA PRO A 89 -8.11 17.86 10.70
C PRO A 89 -9.05 18.88 10.06
N GLU A 90 -9.48 18.61 8.83
CA GLU A 90 -10.33 19.51 8.03
C GLU A 90 -11.00 18.73 6.89
N ASP A 91 -12.27 18.99 6.58
CA ASP A 91 -13.00 18.36 5.45
C ASP A 91 -12.90 16.82 5.36
N GLY A 92 -12.83 16.14 6.51
CA GLY A 92 -12.69 14.68 6.60
C GLY A 92 -11.26 14.17 6.40
N VAL A 93 -10.30 15.04 6.10
CA VAL A 93 -8.87 14.74 6.10
C VAL A 93 -8.36 14.82 7.54
N VAL A 94 -7.61 13.80 7.95
CA VAL A 94 -7.02 13.66 9.30
C VAL A 94 -5.56 13.23 9.19
N ALA A 95 -4.83 13.38 10.30
CA ALA A 95 -3.47 12.87 10.39
C ALA A 95 -3.47 11.35 10.58
N GLY A 96 -2.60 10.67 9.84
CA GLY A 96 -2.32 9.24 9.98
C GLY A 96 -0.81 8.98 9.98
N SER A 97 -0.44 7.72 9.83
CA SER A 97 0.96 7.32 9.66
C SER A 97 1.10 6.01 8.91
N LEU A 98 2.13 5.91 8.05
CA LEU A 98 2.61 4.61 7.60
C LEU A 98 3.69 4.10 8.56
N PRO A 99 3.64 2.82 8.95
CA PRO A 99 4.59 2.26 9.90
C PRO A 99 5.98 2.14 9.26
N GLY A 100 7.01 2.38 10.06
CA GLY A 100 8.38 2.03 9.72
C GLY A 100 8.71 0.56 10.04
N GLY A 101 9.99 0.22 9.92
CA GLY A 101 10.52 -1.11 10.20
C GLY A 101 10.65 -1.98 8.96
N ARG A 102 10.70 -3.30 9.17
CA ARG A 102 10.88 -4.29 8.10
C ARG A 102 9.56 -4.54 7.38
N VAL A 103 9.58 -4.46 6.06
CA VAL A 103 8.40 -4.58 5.20
C VAL A 103 8.73 -5.54 4.07
N ALA A 104 7.88 -6.54 3.86
CA ALA A 104 7.92 -7.34 2.64
C ALA A 104 7.25 -6.54 1.51
N ARG A 105 7.96 -6.37 0.39
CA ARG A 105 7.52 -5.57 -0.75
C ARG A 105 7.50 -6.39 -2.02
N LEU A 106 6.47 -6.17 -2.84
CA LEU A 106 6.40 -6.66 -4.22
C LEU A 106 5.81 -5.57 -5.11
N THR A 107 6.45 -5.28 -6.25
CA THR A 107 5.86 -4.38 -7.26
C THR A 107 4.94 -5.17 -8.20
N HIS A 108 3.65 -4.89 -8.13
CA HIS A 108 2.69 -5.29 -9.16
C HIS A 108 2.90 -4.48 -10.44
N ARG A 109 2.90 -5.18 -11.58
CA ARG A 109 2.99 -4.60 -12.92
C ARG A 109 1.74 -5.03 -13.69
N GLY A 110 0.91 -4.06 -14.07
CA GLY A 110 -0.39 -4.34 -14.67
C GLY A 110 -1.55 -3.60 -14.01
N GLY A 111 -2.74 -3.80 -14.56
CA GLY A 111 -3.99 -3.23 -14.05
C GLY A 111 -4.43 -3.82 -12.70
N PHE A 112 -5.29 -3.09 -12.01
CA PHE A 112 -5.68 -3.38 -10.62
C PHE A 112 -6.37 -4.74 -10.43
N ASP A 113 -6.98 -5.31 -11.47
CA ASP A 113 -7.58 -6.66 -11.42
C ASP A 113 -6.56 -7.76 -11.04
N GLY A 114 -5.27 -7.53 -11.31
CA GLY A 114 -4.17 -8.44 -10.97
C GLY A 114 -3.59 -8.28 -9.56
N LEU A 115 -4.11 -7.34 -8.76
CA LEU A 115 -3.59 -7.07 -7.41
C LEU A 115 -3.77 -8.26 -6.47
N GLY A 116 -4.94 -8.93 -6.50
CA GLY A 116 -5.21 -10.09 -5.64
C GLY A 116 -4.17 -11.20 -5.80
N SER A 117 -3.89 -11.60 -7.04
CA SER A 117 -2.84 -12.59 -7.34
C SER A 117 -1.44 -12.13 -6.88
N SER A 118 -1.15 -10.84 -6.94
CA SER A 118 0.14 -10.30 -6.49
C SER A 118 0.26 -10.28 -4.96
N TRP A 119 -0.82 -9.97 -4.24
CA TRP A 119 -0.90 -10.13 -2.79
C TRP A 119 -0.71 -11.58 -2.36
N GLU A 120 -1.33 -12.54 -3.05
CA GLU A 120 -1.14 -13.98 -2.80
C GLU A 120 0.31 -14.41 -3.01
N ARG A 121 0.95 -13.95 -4.09
CA ARG A 121 2.37 -14.23 -4.33
C ARG A 121 3.26 -13.67 -3.23
N LEU A 122 3.04 -12.43 -2.79
CA LEU A 122 3.79 -11.85 -1.69
C LEU A 122 3.56 -12.63 -0.39
N HIS A 123 2.32 -13.04 -0.11
CA HIS A 123 1.98 -13.86 1.05
C HIS A 123 2.74 -15.20 1.07
N SER A 124 2.73 -15.92 -0.04
CA SER A 124 3.46 -17.21 -0.17
C SER A 124 4.96 -17.01 0.04
N TRP A 125 5.55 -15.98 -0.56
CA TRP A 125 6.97 -15.66 -0.41
C TRP A 125 7.35 -15.36 1.04
N VAL A 126 6.52 -14.60 1.78
CA VAL A 126 6.72 -14.33 3.21
C VAL A 126 6.73 -15.64 4.00
N ARG A 127 5.76 -16.53 3.74
CA ARG A 127 5.62 -17.82 4.44
C ARG A 127 6.77 -18.76 4.17
N GLU A 128 7.22 -18.89 2.92
CA GLU A 128 8.34 -19.73 2.51
C GLU A 128 9.65 -19.35 3.21
N ARG A 129 9.79 -18.07 3.58
CA ARG A 129 10.95 -17.55 4.33
C ARG A 129 10.82 -17.65 5.85
N GLY A 130 9.74 -18.23 6.36
CA GLY A 130 9.47 -18.31 7.79
C GLY A 130 9.25 -16.93 8.44
N LEU A 131 8.90 -15.92 7.64
CA LEU A 131 8.58 -14.58 8.13
C LEU A 131 7.10 -14.53 8.51
N SER A 132 6.76 -13.62 9.42
CA SER A 132 5.37 -13.33 9.80
C SER A 132 5.03 -11.90 9.40
N ALA A 133 3.83 -11.70 8.86
CA ALA A 133 3.35 -10.39 8.46
C ALA A 133 2.20 -9.93 9.37
N GLY A 134 2.09 -8.61 9.56
CA GLY A 134 1.08 -7.99 10.40
C GLY A 134 -0.33 -8.05 9.80
N ALA A 135 -1.29 -7.46 10.51
CA ALA A 135 -2.67 -7.36 10.03
C ALA A 135 -2.83 -6.31 8.93
N ASP A 136 -2.08 -5.21 9.05
CA ASP A 136 -2.15 -4.07 8.14
C ASP A 136 -1.24 -4.29 6.93
N ARG A 137 -1.65 -3.75 5.80
CA ARG A 137 -0.88 -3.76 4.54
C ARG A 137 -1.25 -2.55 3.71
N TRP A 138 -0.36 -2.05 2.87
CA TRP A 138 -0.68 -0.90 2.04
C TRP A 138 -0.18 -1.03 0.61
N GLU A 139 -0.83 -0.27 -0.25
CA GLU A 139 -0.50 -0.11 -1.67
C GLU A 139 0.07 1.30 -1.87
N VAL A 140 1.12 1.42 -2.69
CA VAL A 140 1.62 2.72 -3.17
C VAL A 140 1.47 2.77 -4.69
N TYR A 141 0.72 3.74 -5.19
CA TYR A 141 0.40 3.90 -6.60
C TYR A 141 1.50 4.68 -7.32
N VAL A 142 2.62 4.00 -7.60
CA VAL A 142 3.84 4.61 -8.19
C VAL A 142 3.55 5.27 -9.52
N THR A 143 2.77 4.61 -10.37
CA THR A 143 2.24 5.22 -11.59
C THR A 143 0.84 5.75 -11.30
N ARG A 144 0.59 7.04 -11.56
CA ARG A 144 -0.75 7.62 -11.48
C ARG A 144 -1.63 7.02 -12.57
N PRO A 145 -2.77 6.38 -12.26
CA PRO A 145 -3.68 5.88 -13.28
C PRO A 145 -4.31 7.04 -14.06
N ALA A 146 -4.50 6.83 -15.36
CA ALA A 146 -5.24 7.73 -16.24
C ALA A 146 -6.20 6.91 -17.13
N PRO A 147 -7.36 7.48 -17.54
CA PRO A 147 -8.39 6.73 -18.28
C PRO A 147 -7.89 6.03 -19.55
N ASP A 148 -6.97 6.66 -20.30
CA ASP A 148 -6.48 6.17 -21.59
C ASP A 148 -5.07 5.52 -21.50
N MET A 149 -4.60 5.23 -20.29
CA MET A 149 -3.29 4.61 -20.05
C MET A 149 -3.33 3.11 -20.35
N ASP A 150 -2.26 2.58 -20.95
CA ASP A 150 -2.08 1.13 -21.04
C ASP A 150 -1.93 0.54 -19.62
N PRO A 151 -2.81 -0.38 -19.18
CA PRO A 151 -2.69 -1.01 -17.88
C PRO A 151 -1.35 -1.68 -17.62
N SER A 152 -0.61 -2.09 -18.67
CA SER A 152 0.72 -2.67 -18.56
C SER A 152 1.78 -1.70 -18.01
N GLU A 153 1.51 -0.39 -18.04
CA GLU A 153 2.37 0.67 -17.52
C GLU A 153 2.12 0.95 -16.03
N LEU A 154 1.01 0.48 -15.48
CA LEU A 154 0.67 0.67 -14.07
C LEU A 154 1.66 -0.07 -13.17
N ARG A 155 2.13 0.63 -12.14
CA ARG A 155 3.02 0.12 -11.10
C ARG A 155 2.40 0.41 -9.75
N THR A 156 2.19 -0.65 -8.97
CA THR A 156 1.70 -0.56 -7.59
C THR A 156 2.64 -1.34 -6.69
N GLU A 157 3.21 -0.69 -5.67
CA GLU A 157 3.98 -1.40 -4.65
C GLU A 157 3.03 -1.95 -3.60
N LEU A 158 3.11 -3.26 -3.39
CA LEU A 158 2.42 -3.97 -2.32
C LEU A 158 3.38 -4.06 -1.14
N ASN A 159 2.95 -3.57 0.02
CA ASN A 159 3.77 -3.48 1.21
C ASN A 159 3.09 -4.17 2.38
N TRP A 160 3.77 -5.14 2.98
CA TRP A 160 3.28 -5.88 4.13
C TRP A 160 4.28 -5.78 5.30
N PRO A 161 3.97 -5.02 6.35
CA PRO A 161 4.80 -4.95 7.55
C PRO A 161 5.05 -6.34 8.11
N LEU A 162 6.31 -6.63 8.43
CA LEU A 162 6.72 -7.86 9.07
C LEU A 162 6.69 -7.71 10.59
N VAL A 163 6.30 -8.79 11.29
CA VAL A 163 6.30 -8.88 12.74
C VAL A 163 7.31 -9.94 13.19
N GLY A 164 8.09 -9.63 14.22
CA GLY A 164 9.18 -10.49 14.71
C GLY A 164 10.48 -9.73 14.89
#